data_AF-A0A4R2KR77-F1
#
_entry.id   AF-A0A4R2KR77-F1
#
_cell.length_a   1.000
_cell.length_b   1.000
_cell.length_c   1.000
_cell.angle_alpha   90.00
_cell.angle_beta   90.00
_cell.angle_gamma   90.00
#
_symmetry.space_group_name_H-M   'P 1'
#
loop_
_entity.id
_entity.type
_entity.pdbx_description
1 polymer ?
#
loop_
_entity_poly.entity_id
_entity_poly.type
_entity_poly.pdbx_seq_one_letter_code
_entity_poly.pdbx_strand_id
1 'polypeptide(L)' 'KADNSFAESINSRIKTVKVRARGFRNKQRFRNAIYFHLGGLELYPAGTAR' A
#
# COMPACT_ATOMS: atom_id res chain seq x y z
N LYS A 1 13.06 21.34 -13.57
CA LYS A 1 13.70 20.40 -12.62
C LYS A 1 12.64 19.37 -12.24
N ALA A 2 12.89 18.08 -12.46
CA ALA A 2 11.98 17.03 -12.01
C ALA A 2 12.18 16.80 -10.51
N ASP A 3 11.09 16.72 -9.75
CA ASP A 3 11.10 16.48 -8.32
C ASP A 3 10.57 15.07 -8.05
N ASN A 4 11.43 14.20 -7.50
CA ASN A 4 11.12 12.79 -7.25
C ASN A 4 10.52 12.56 -5.86
N SER A 5 10.33 13.61 -5.05
CA SER A 5 9.92 13.52 -3.64
C SER A 5 8.62 12.73 -3.47
N PHE A 6 7.65 12.91 -4.38
CA PHE A 6 6.38 12.17 -4.34
C PHE A 6 6.58 10.67 -4.62
N ALA A 7 7.39 10.33 -5.61
CA ALA A 7 7.69 8.94 -5.95
C ALA A 7 8.49 8.24 -4.83
N GLU A 8 9.43 8.95 -4.20
CA GLU A 8 10.20 8.44 -3.05
C GLU A 8 9.33 8.18 -1.83
N SER A 9 8.36 9.07 -1.57
CA SER A 9 7.38 8.89 -0.49
C SER A 9 6.55 7.62 -0.70
N ILE A 10 6.06 7.38 -1.92
CA ILE A 10 5.32 6.16 -2.26
C ILE A 10 6.21 4.92 -2.12
N ASN A 11 7.42 4.96 -2.69
CA ASN A 11 8.37 3.84 -2.62
C ASN A 11 8.73 3.47 -1.18
N SER A 12 8.86 4.46 -0.30
CA SER A 12 9.11 4.27 1.12
C SER A 12 7.96 3.54 1.81
N ARG A 13 6.70 3.93 1.53
CA ARG A 13 5.50 3.26 2.06
C ARG A 13 5.38 1.81 1.58
N ILE A 14 5.66 1.55 0.30
CA ILE A 14 5.68 0.19 -0.25
C ILE A 14 6.75 -0.68 0.42
N LYS A 15 7.96 -0.12 0.64
CA LYS A 15 9.03 -0.80 1.37
C LYS A 15 8.60 -1.16 2.79
N THR A 16 7.93 -0.26 3.50
CA THR A 16 7.40 -0.52 4.85
C THR A 16 6.44 -1.70 4.86
N VAL A 17 5.51 -1.80 3.90
CA VAL A 17 4.60 -2.95 3.78
C VAL A 17 5.38 -4.26 3.62
N LYS A 18 6.43 -4.26 2.80
CA LYS A 18 7.29 -5.44 2.58
C LYS A 18 8.04 -5.87 3.84
N VAL A 19 8.63 -4.92 4.55
CA VAL A 19 9.40 -5.19 5.79
C VAL A 19 8.49 -5.71 6.89
N ARG A 20 7.33 -5.09 7.11
CA ARG A 20 6.36 -5.50 8.13
C ARG A 20 5.80 -6.90 7.89
N ALA A 21 5.62 -7.28 6.62
CA ALA A 21 5.14 -8.61 6.25
C ALA A 21 6.21 -9.72 6.38
N ARG A 22 7.49 -9.37 6.61
CA ARG A 22 8.63 -10.31 6.64
C ARG A 22 8.75 -11.16 5.37
N GLY A 23 8.32 -10.61 4.24
CA GLY A 23 8.33 -11.26 2.92
C GLY A 23 6.95 -11.77 2.46
N PHE A 24 6.82 -11.94 1.15
CA PHE A 24 5.61 -12.47 0.52
C PHE A 24 5.94 -13.72 -0.27
N ARG A 25 5.09 -14.74 -0.16
CA ARG A 25 5.27 -16.01 -0.89
C ARG A 25 5.15 -15.86 -2.41
N ASN A 26 4.44 -14.82 -2.88
CA ASN A 26 4.33 -14.52 -4.31
C ASN A 26 4.06 -13.03 -4.57
N LYS A 27 4.27 -12.60 -5.82
CA LYS A 27 4.07 -11.21 -6.27
C LYS A 27 2.60 -10.77 -6.18
N GLN A 28 1.64 -11.68 -6.32
CA GLN A 28 0.21 -11.35 -6.24
C GLN A 28 -0.17 -10.88 -4.85
N ARG A 29 0.26 -11.59 -3.81
CA ARG A 29 0.01 -11.24 -2.40
C ARG A 29 0.64 -9.89 -2.04
N PHE A 30 1.82 -9.60 -2.59
CA PHE A 30 2.45 -8.29 -2.37
C PHE A 30 1.63 -7.16 -3.02
N ARG A 31 1.18 -7.33 -4.27
CA ARG A 31 0.30 -6.37 -4.95
C ARG A 31 -1.01 -6.14 -4.19
N ASN A 32 -1.66 -7.22 -3.77
CA ASN A 32 -2.90 -7.13 -2.98
C ASN A 32 -2.66 -6.37 -1.66
N ALA A 33 -1.54 -6.63 -0.97
CA ALA A 33 -1.20 -5.90 0.26
C ALA A 33 -0.95 -4.41 -0.01
N ILE A 34 -0.30 -4.05 -1.11
CA ILE A 34 -0.11 -2.65 -1.51
C ILE A 34 -1.47 -1.99 -1.74
N TYR A 35 -2.37 -2.61 -2.52
CA TYR A 35 -3.71 -2.04 -2.76
C TYR A 35 -4.52 -1.93 -1.47
N PHE A 36 -4.46 -2.91 -0.58
CA PHE A 36 -5.16 -2.86 0.70
C PHE A 36 -4.69 -1.71 1.61
N HIS A 37 -3.37 -1.48 1.74
CA HIS A 37 -2.83 -0.49 2.68
C HIS A 37 -2.70 0.91 2.06
N LEU A 38 -2.47 1.00 0.75
CA LEU A 38 -2.13 2.24 0.05
C LEU A 38 -3.12 2.61 -1.07
N GLY A 39 -4.01 1.70 -1.46
CA GLY A 39 -4.93 1.87 -2.60
C GLY A 39 -6.30 2.42 -2.25
N GLY A 40 -6.57 2.77 -0.99
CA GLY A 40 -7.81 3.45 -0.60
C GLY A 40 -9.06 2.58 -0.74
N LEU A 41 -8.98 1.29 -0.38
CA LEU A 41 -10.16 0.43 -0.29
C LEU A 41 -11.10 0.96 0.79
N GLU A 42 -12.37 1.20 0.42
CA GLU A 42 -13.44 1.46 1.37
C GLU A 42 -13.75 0.15 2.11
N LEU A 43 -13.05 -0.06 3.23
CA LEU A 43 -13.15 -1.27 4.05
C LEU A 43 -14.41 -1.30 4.92
N TYR A 44 -15.15 -0.19 4.98
CA TYR A 44 -16.40 -0.08 5.70
C TYR A 44 -17.57 -0.39 4.75
N PRO A 45 -18.58 -1.13 5.21
CA PRO A 45 -19.82 -1.24 4.44
C PRO A 45 -20.41 0.16 4.25
N ALA A 46 -21.04 0.42 3.10
CA ALA A 46 -21.65 1.70 2.72
C ALA A 46 -22.78 2.22 3.66
N GLY A 47 -22.95 1.62 4.84
CA GLY A 47 -23.87 2.04 5.89
C GLY A 47 -23.23 2.23 7.27
N THR A 48 -21.90 2.19 7.40
CA THR A 48 -21.19 2.37 8.70
C THR A 48 -20.32 3.63 8.76
N ALA A 49 -20.35 4.47 7.72
CA ALA A 49 -19.87 5.84 7.82
C ALA A 49 -20.95 6.66 8.54
N ARG A 50 -20.70 7.00 9.80
CA ARG A 50 -21.54 7.92 10.59
C ARG A 50 -21.13 9.36 10.29
#